data_AF-A0A2W6ZR32-F1
#
_entry.id   AF-A0A2W6ZR32-F1
#
_cell.length_a   1.000
_cell.length_b   1.000
_cell.length_c   1.000
_cell.angle_alpha   90.00
_cell.angle_beta   90.00
_cell.angle_gamma   90.00
#
_symmetry.space_group_name_H-M   'P 1'
#
loop_
_entity.id
_entity.type
_entity.pdbx_description
1 polymer ?
#
loop_
_entity_poly.entity_id
_entity_poly.type
_entity_poly.pdbx_seq_one_letter_code
_entity_poly.pdbx_strand_id
1 'polypeptide(L)' 'MDEFIIAVFCCVDDLLEEITQGKPIRQKGFAPALADSEVITMEIVAEYQGIDTDQAIWRYFRRHWLAWFPGLGSR' A
#
# COMPACT_ATOMS: atom_id res chain seq x y z
N MET A 1 6.38 14.22 -4.11
CA MET A 1 6.14 12.77 -3.89
C MET A 1 5.13 12.59 -2.78
N ASP A 2 5.32 13.28 -1.66
CA ASP A 2 4.45 13.30 -0.49
C ASP A 2 2.96 13.49 -0.85
N GLU A 3 2.61 14.61 -1.49
CA GLU A 3 1.24 14.92 -1.90
C GLU A 3 0.66 13.88 -2.86
N PHE A 4 1.50 13.31 -3.72
CA PHE A 4 1.08 12.28 -4.68
C PHE A 4 0.75 10.96 -3.96
N ILE A 5 1.61 10.52 -3.04
CA ILE A 5 1.38 9.32 -2.24
C ILE A 5 0.12 9.48 -1.38
N ILE A 6 -0.06 10.64 -0.76
CA ILE A 6 -1.26 10.96 0.04
C ILE A 6 -2.51 10.91 -0.84
N ALA A 7 -2.48 11.57 -2.01
CA ALA A 7 -3.61 11.57 -2.93
C ALA A 7 -3.96 10.17 -3.43
N VAL A 8 -2.96 9.36 -3.81
CA VAL A 8 -3.17 7.96 -4.21
C VAL A 8 -3.75 7.15 -3.05
N PHE A 9 -3.20 7.28 -1.84
CA PHE A 9 -3.69 6.57 -0.67
C PHE A 9 -5.15 6.89 -0.38
N CYS A 10 -5.53 8.17 -0.31
CA CYS A 10 -6.92 8.56 -0.09
C CYS A 10 -7.86 8.00 -1.17
N CYS A 11 -7.48 8.12 -2.45
CA CYS A 11 -8.28 7.56 -3.54
C CYS A 11 -8.44 6.05 -3.43
N VAL A 12 -7.36 5.32 -3.12
CA VAL A 12 -7.38 3.86 -2.99
C VAL A 12 -8.23 3.43 -1.80
N ASP A 13 -8.05 4.07 -0.65
CA ASP A 13 -8.77 3.73 0.58
C ASP A 13 -10.29 3.94 0.40
N ASP A 14 -10.70 5.09 -0.15
CA ASP A 14 -12.10 5.40 -0.43
C ASP A 14 -12.71 4.41 -1.45
N LEU A 15 -12.00 4.12 -2.55
CA LEU A 15 -12.48 3.20 -3.58
C LEU A 15 -12.57 1.75 -3.07
N LEU A 16 -11.62 1.32 -2.24
CA LEU A 16 -11.66 -0.01 -1.65
C LEU A 16 -12.84 -0.16 -0.69
N GLU A 17 -13.11 0.86 0.13
CA GLU A 17 -14.29 0.86 1.00
C GLU A 17 -15.59 0.78 0.17
N GLU A 18 -15.69 1.55 -0.92
CA GLU A 18 -16.86 1.54 -1.82
C GLU A 18 -17.07 0.16 -2.48
N ILE A 19 -16.00 -0.42 -3.04
CA ILE A 19 -16.07 -1.69 -3.77
C ILE A 19 -16.34 -2.86 -2.82
N THR A 20 -15.71 -2.86 -1.65
CA THR A 20 -15.81 -3.98 -0.71
C THR A 20 -16.98 -3.83 0.26
N GLN A 21 -17.56 -2.64 0.38
CA GLN A 21 -18.58 -2.31 1.37
C GLN A 21 -18.10 -2.59 2.80
N GLY A 22 -16.83 -2.27 3.08
CA GLY A 22 -16.15 -2.53 4.36
C GLY A 22 -15.92 -4.02 4.65
N LYS A 23 -16.11 -4.91 3.67
CA LYS A 23 -15.88 -6.36 3.87
C LYS A 23 -14.42 -6.70 3.54
N PRO A 24 -13.76 -7.54 4.33
CA PRO A 24 -12.38 -7.92 4.04
C PRO A 24 -12.28 -8.68 2.71
N ILE A 25 -11.32 -8.29 1.87
CA ILE A 25 -11.04 -8.94 0.59
C ILE A 25 -10.58 -10.39 0.81
N ARG A 26 -9.71 -10.60 1.81
CA ARG A 26 -9.22 -11.92 2.20
C ARG A 26 -10.10 -12.51 3.28
N GLN A 27 -10.69 -13.68 3.01
CA GLN A 27 -11.58 -14.36 3.95
C GLN A 27 -10.88 -15.37 4.88
N LYS A 28 -9.63 -15.74 4.61
CA LYS A 28 -8.88 -16.79 5.33
C LYS A 28 -7.39 -16.46 5.41
N GLY A 29 -6.73 -16.99 6.45
CA GLY A 29 -5.30 -16.80 6.72
C GLY A 29 -5.04 -15.85 7.88
N PHE A 30 -3.76 -15.62 8.18
CA PHE A 30 -3.36 -14.59 9.14
C PHE A 30 -3.61 -13.21 8.54
N ALA A 31 -3.99 -12.25 9.39
CA ALA A 31 -4.13 -10.86 8.99
C ALA A 31 -2.77 -10.35 8.46
N PRO A 32 -2.73 -9.69 7.29
CA PRO A 32 -1.50 -9.10 6.80
C PRO A 32 -1.04 -7.95 7.71
N ALA A 33 0.25 -7.70 7.72
CA ALA A 33 0.87 -6.59 8.43
C ALA A 33 0.48 -5.20 7.88
N LEU A 34 0.15 -5.16 6.59
CA LEU A 34 -0.26 -3.97 5.86
C LEU A 34 -1.73 -4.13 5.45
N ALA A 35 -2.47 -3.03 5.47
CA ALA A 35 -3.80 -2.96 4.88
C ALA A 35 -3.72 -3.13 3.35
N ASP A 36 -4.81 -3.60 2.76
CA ASP A 36 -4.90 -3.75 1.30
C ASP A 36 -4.70 -2.39 0.59
N SER A 37 -5.19 -1.29 1.18
CA SER A 37 -5.00 0.08 0.67
C SER A 37 -3.54 0.52 0.68
N GLU A 38 -2.77 0.16 1.71
CA GLU A 38 -1.33 0.45 1.78
C GLU A 38 -0.58 -0.28 0.66
N VAL A 39 -0.84 -1.57 0.45
CA VAL A 39 -0.17 -2.37 -0.57
C VAL A 39 -0.47 -1.84 -1.97
N ILE A 40 -1.75 -1.57 -2.27
CA ILE A 40 -2.16 -1.05 -3.59
C ILE A 40 -1.56 0.35 -3.83
N THR A 41 -1.50 1.19 -2.80
CA THR A 41 -0.84 2.50 -2.90
C THR A 41 0.64 2.35 -3.26
N MET A 42 1.33 1.41 -2.61
CA MET A 42 2.75 1.16 -2.88
C MET A 42 2.99 0.70 -4.32
N GLU A 43 2.15 -0.20 -4.83
CA GLU A 43 2.21 -0.68 -6.22
C GLU A 43 2.01 0.44 -7.24
N ILE A 44 0.96 1.26 -7.08
CA ILE A 44 0.65 2.36 -8.00
C ILE A 44 1.79 3.39 -8.03
N VAL A 45 2.28 3.79 -6.85
CA VAL A 45 3.35 4.79 -6.72
C VAL A 45 4.69 4.25 -7.23
N ALA A 46 4.93 2.95 -7.11
CA ALA A 46 6.12 2.30 -7.64
C ALA A 46 6.10 2.23 -9.16
N GLU A 47 4.99 1.78 -9.74
CA GLU A 47 4.79 1.72 -11.19
C GLU A 47 4.95 3.12 -11.81
N TYR A 48 4.37 4.15 -11.20
CA TYR A 48 4.54 5.55 -11.63
C TYR A 48 6.02 6.00 -11.65
N GLN A 49 6.86 5.41 -10.80
CA GLN A 49 8.30 5.67 -10.73
C GLN A 49 9.15 4.72 -11.57
N GLY A 50 8.56 3.76 -12.28
CA GLY A 50 9.26 2.73 -13.04
C GLY A 50 10.01 1.74 -12.15
N ILE A 51 9.45 1.41 -10.99
CA ILE A 51 9.98 0.41 -10.05
C ILE A 51 9.20 -0.89 -10.23
N ASP A 52 9.74 -1.81 -11.02
CA ASP A 52 8.96 -2.95 -11.54
C ASP A 52 9.10 -4.25 -10.73
N THR A 53 9.73 -4.22 -9.54
CA THR A 53 9.95 -5.44 -8.73
C THR A 53 9.57 -5.24 -7.28
N ASP A 54 8.88 -6.22 -6.69
CA ASP A 54 8.44 -6.21 -5.29
C ASP A 54 9.59 -5.90 -4.31
N GLN A 55 10.79 -6.43 -4.59
CA GLN A 55 11.97 -6.16 -3.75
C GLN A 55 12.42 -4.70 -3.85
N ALA A 56 12.36 -4.10 -5.03
CA ALA A 56 12.70 -2.70 -5.21
C ALA A 56 11.62 -1.78 -4.61
N ILE A 57 10.35 -2.13 -4.74
CA ILE A 57 9.21 -1.46 -4.07
C ILE A 57 9.43 -1.46 -2.57
N TRP A 58 9.63 -2.64 -1.98
CA TRP A 58 9.88 -2.79 -0.55
C TRP A 58 11.08 -1.96 -0.09
N ARG A 59 12.21 -2.02 -0.83
CA ARG A 59 13.42 -1.24 -0.50
C ARG A 59 13.17 0.27 -0.56
N TYR A 60 12.43 0.73 -1.56
CA TYR A 60 12.10 2.14 -1.74
C TYR A 60 11.24 2.65 -0.58
N PHE A 61 10.10 2.00 -0.33
CA PHE A 61 9.19 2.43 0.73
C PHE A 61 9.80 2.30 2.12
N ARG A 62 10.56 1.24 2.38
CA ARG A 62 11.26 1.09 3.66
C ARG A 62 12.31 2.17 3.89
N ARG A 63 12.96 2.66 2.84
CA ARG A 63 13.99 3.69 2.96
C ARG A 63 13.40 5.10 3.07
N HIS A 64 12.33 5.38 2.35
CA HIS A 64 11.85 6.75 2.15
C HIS A 64 10.55 7.06 2.90
N TRP A 65 9.71 6.06 3.15
CA TRP A 65 8.32 6.26 3.58
C TRP A 65 7.90 5.32 4.73
N LEU A 66 8.85 4.70 5.43
CA LEU A 66 8.55 3.76 6.53
C LEU A 66 7.70 4.40 7.65
N ALA A 67 7.85 5.70 7.87
CA ALA A 67 7.04 6.42 8.85
C ALA A 67 5.54 6.44 8.51
N TRP A 68 5.19 6.30 7.23
CA TRP A 68 3.81 6.27 6.74
C TRP A 68 3.28 4.84 6.60
N PHE A 69 4.17 3.87 6.43
CA PHE A 69 3.85 2.45 6.30
C PHE A 69 4.54 1.63 7.40
N PRO A 70 4.20 1.82 8.68
CA PRO A 70 4.93 1.23 9.81
C PRO A 70 4.85 -0.31 9.86
N GLY A 71 3.83 -0.92 9.22
CA GLY A 71 3.72 -2.36 9.07
C GLY A 71 4.73 -2.95 8.06
N LEU A 72 5.45 -2.12 7.30
CA LEU A 72 6.38 -2.58 6.29
C LEU A 72 7.63 -3.22 6.91
N GLY A 73 7.65 -4.54 6.95
CA GLY A 73 8.75 -5.34 7.49
C GLY A 73 8.45 -6.06 8.80
N SER A 74 7.23 -5.99 9.33
CA SER A 74 6.77 -6.98 10.31
C SER A 74 6.49 -8.31 9.60
N ARG A 75 6.85 -9.41 10.27
CA ARG A 75 6.68 -10.78 9.79
C ARG A 75 5.60 -11.47 10.61
#